data_AF-A0A3R6NBB7-F1
#
_entry.id   AF-A0A3R6NBB7-F1
#
_cell.length_a   1.000
_cell.length_b   1.000
_cell.length_c   1.000
_cell.angle_alpha   90.00
_cell.angle_beta   90.00
_cell.angle_gamma   90.00
#
_symmetry.space_group_name_H-M   'P 1'
#
loop_
_entity.id
_entity.type
_entity.pdbx_description
1 polymer ?
#
loop_
_entity_poly.entity_id
_entity_poly.type
_entity_poly.pdbx_seq_one_letter_code
_entity_poly.pdbx_strand_id
1 'polypeptide(L)' 'MTTIKIYKNKRNPNKKIEIHNDGHYHNSVRQFMHWNNGVKNLLGDRCLHRWKRKNLNELLEDYEPDN' A
#
# COMPACT_ATOMS: atom_id res chain seq x y z
N MET A 1 3.38 -18.17 0.28
CA MET A 1 3.96 -17.33 1.34
C MET A 1 3.70 -15.89 0.96
N THR A 2 3.00 -15.12 1.79
CA THR A 2 2.57 -13.77 1.41
C THR A 2 3.67 -12.76 1.72
N THR A 3 4.20 -12.10 0.69
CA THR A 3 5.15 -11.00 0.85
C THR A 3 4.38 -9.73 1.13
N ILE A 4 4.67 -9.07 2.26
CA ILE A 4 4.08 -7.78 2.61
C ILE A 4 5.15 -6.70 2.41
N LYS A 5 4.83 -5.66 1.63
CA LYS A 5 5.69 -4.49 1.44
C LYS A 5 4.91 -3.22 1.72
N ILE A 6 5.56 -2.27 2.40
CA ILE A 6 4.99 -0.96 2.68
C ILE A 6 5.67 0.06 1.78
N TYR A 7 4.87 0.95 1.23
CA TYR A 7 5.35 2.08 0.44
C TYR A 7 4.78 3.37 1.02
N LYS A 8 5.58 4.42 1.03
CA LYS A 8 5.16 5.78 1.41
C LYS A 8 4.96 6.63 0.17
N ASN A 9 3.98 7.52 0.19
CA ASN A 9 3.74 8.42 -0.92
C ASN A 9 4.81 9.51 -0.95
N LYS A 10 5.35 9.81 -2.14
CA LYS A 10 6.42 10.80 -2.33
C LYS A 10 5.99 12.23 -1.97
N ARG A 11 4.70 12.56 -2.14
CA ARG A 11 4.15 13.91 -1.89
C ARG A 11 3.62 14.08 -0.47
N ASN A 12 3.07 13.01 0.12
CA ASN A 12 2.57 13.00 1.49
C ASN A 12 3.13 11.79 2.25
N PRO A 13 4.20 11.95 3.05
CA PRO A 13 4.87 10.85 3.74
C PRO A 13 3.99 10.15 4.78
N ASN A 14 2.94 10.81 5.26
CA ASN A 14 1.96 10.21 6.16
C ASN A 14 1.05 9.22 5.42
N LYS A 15 0.88 9.37 4.10
CA LYS A 15 0.08 8.45 3.28
C LYS A 15 0.93 7.25 2.87
N LYS A 16 0.53 6.06 3.31
CA LYS A 16 1.20 4.81 3.02
C LYS A 16 0.26 3.80 2.37
N ILE A 17 0.84 2.86 1.63
CA ILE A 17 0.14 1.71 1.07
C ILE A 17 0.86 0.43 1.45
N GLU A 18 0.08 -0.60 1.77
CA GLU A 18 0.54 -1.92 2.14
C GLU A 18 0.14 -2.87 1.00
N ILE A 19 1.13 -3.52 0.40
CA ILE A 19 0.96 -4.44 -0.71
C ILE A 19 1.20 -5.85 -0.20
N HIS A 20 0.19 -6.70 -0.32
CA HIS A 20 0.22 -8.11 -0.01
C HIS A 20 0.27 -8.88 -1.32
N ASN A 21 1.36 -9.62 -1.53
CA ASN A 21 1.53 -10.49 -2.68
C ASN A 21 1.57 -11.93 -2.18
N ASP A 22 0.51 -12.69 -2.44
CA ASP A 22 0.36 -14.09 -2.02
C ASP A 22 1.06 -15.09 -2.96
N GLY A 23 1.72 -14.62 -4.03
CA GLY A 23 2.37 -15.44 -5.04
C GLY A 23 1.50 -15.76 -6.27
N HIS A 24 0.25 -15.30 -6.31
CA HIS A 24 -0.64 -15.45 -7.46
C HIS A 24 -0.75 -14.15 -8.30
N TYR A 25 -1.62 -14.18 -9.31
CA TYR A 25 -1.81 -13.10 -10.31
C TYR A 25 -2.27 -11.73 -9.76
N HIS A 26 -2.59 -11.64 -8.48
CA HIS A 26 -3.25 -10.48 -7.90
C HIS A 26 -2.49 -9.98 -6.67
N ASN A 27 -2.47 -8.66 -6.51
CA ASN A 27 -1.94 -8.03 -5.30
C ASN A 27 -3.11 -7.47 -4.51
N SER A 28 -3.04 -7.63 -3.20
CA SER A 28 -4.00 -7.04 -2.27
C SER A 28 -3.42 -5.74 -1.71
N VAL A 29 -4.12 -4.63 -1.92
CA VAL A 29 -3.64 -3.28 -1.59
C VAL A 29 -4.49 -2.70 -0.48
N ARG A 30 -3.84 -2.16 0.56
CA ARG A 30 -4.49 -1.40 1.64
C ARG A 30 -3.85 -0.04 1.76
N GLN A 31 -4.64 1.03 1.80
CA GLN A 31 -4.15 2.40 2.00
C GLN A 31 -4.40 2.86 3.43
N PHE A 32 -3.45 3.59 4.00
CA PHE A 32 -3.60 4.15 5.34
C PHE A 32 -2.81 5.45 5.53
N MET A 33 -3.24 6.28 6.45
CA MET A 33 -2.43 7.38 6.99
C MET A 33 -1.70 6.90 8.25
N HIS A 34 -0.42 7.22 8.38
CA HIS A 34 0.41 6.96 9.54
C HIS A 34 0.95 8.31 10.05
N TRP A 35 0.73 8.60 11.33
CA TRP A 35 1.23 9.79 12.00
C TRP A 35 2.31 9.44 13.04
N ASN A 36 3.22 10.35 13.33
CA ASN A 36 4.35 10.12 14.25
C ASN A 36 3.94 9.74 15.70
N ASN A 37 2.69 9.98 16.08
CA ASN A 37 2.10 9.56 17.35
C ASN A 37 1.59 8.10 17.34
N GLY A 38 1.90 7.32 16.29
CA GLY A 38 1.51 5.91 16.15
C GLY A 38 0.10 5.69 15.64
N VAL A 39 -0.65 6.75 15.30
CA VAL A 39 -2.02 6.62 14.80
C VAL A 39 -2.00 6.11 13.35
N LYS A 40 -2.63 4.94 13.13
CA LYS A 40 -2.85 4.34 11.81
C LYS A 40 -4.33 4.42 11.42
N ASN A 41 -4.65 5.29 10.46
CA ASN A 41 -6.00 5.43 9.93
C ASN A 41 -6.12 4.68 8.61
N LEU A 42 -6.88 3.59 8.58
CA LEU A 42 -7.22 2.90 7.34
C LEU A 42 -8.07 3.84 6.47
N LEU A 43 -7.69 4.00 5.20
CA LEU A 43 -8.42 4.81 4.23
C LEU A 43 -9.39 3.90 3.46
N GLY A 44 -10.63 4.37 3.24
CA GLY A 44 -11.66 3.65 2.49
C GLY A 44 -12.52 2.71 3.34
N ASP A 45 -12.92 1.59 2.76
CA ASP A 45 -13.80 0.55 3.33
C ASP A 45 -13.10 -0.43 4.28
N ARG A 46 -11.81 -0.20 4.56
CA ARG A 46 -10.92 -1.06 5.37
C ARG A 46 -10.66 -2.44 4.75
N CYS A 47 -11.02 -2.65 3.48
CA CYS A 47 -10.80 -3.90 2.78
C CYS A 47 -9.47 -3.90 2.01
N LEU A 48 -9.02 -5.11 1.68
CA LEU A 48 -7.92 -5.30 0.73
C LEU A 48 -8.50 -5.26 -0.67
N HIS A 49 -8.15 -4.22 -1.44
CA HIS A 49 -8.56 -4.16 -2.83
C HIS A 49 -7.64 -5.00 -3.69
N ARG A 50 -8.22 -5.75 -4.62
CA ARG A 50 -7.48 -6.63 -5.53
C ARG A 50 -7.04 -5.84 -6.75
N TRP A 51 -5.74 -5.68 -6.94
CA TRP A 51 -5.15 -4.93 -8.04
C TRP A 51 -4.42 -5.86 -9.02
N LYS A 52 -4.67 -5.61 -10.32
CA LYS A 52 -3.84 -6.17 -11.39
C LYS A 52 -2.45 -5.55 -11.34
N ARG A 53 -1.43 -6.32 -11.73
CA ARG A 53 -0.03 -5.88 -11.70
C ARG A 53 0.23 -4.58 -12.45
N LYS A 54 -0.39 -4.38 -13.63
CA LYS A 54 -0.24 -3.15 -14.43
C LYS A 54 -0.70 -1.90 -13.65
N ASN A 55 -1.91 -1.94 -13.11
CA ASN A 55 -2.49 -0.83 -12.36
C ASN A 55 -1.71 -0.56 -11.06
N LEU A 56 -1.20 -1.63 -10.42
CA LEU A 56 -0.35 -1.48 -9.25
C LEU A 56 0.97 -0.76 -9.58
N ASN A 57 1.61 -1.11 -10.70
CA ASN A 57 2.86 -0.46 -11.10
C ASN A 57 2.67 1.04 -11.34
N GLU A 58 1.58 1.43 -12.02
CA GLU A 58 1.21 2.84 -12.24
C GLU A 58 0.99 3.57 -10.90
N LEU A 59 0.24 2.96 -9.97
CA LEU A 59 0.07 3.53 -8.62
C LEU A 59 1.42 3.70 -7.90
N LEU A 60 2.33 2.74 -8.03
CA LEU A 60 3.62 2.75 -7.35
C LEU A 60 4.60 3.81 -7.90
N GLU A 61 4.35 4.43 -9.05
CA GLU A 61 5.20 5.52 -9.57
C GLU A 61 5.21 6.73 -8.62
N ASP A 62 4.10 6.99 -7.92
CA ASP A 62 3.98 8.06 -6.93
C ASP A 62 4.45 7.67 -5.51
N TYR A 63 4.93 6.45 -5.33
CA TYR A 63 5.32 5.91 -4.03
C TYR A 63 6.77 5.41 -4.05
N GLU A 64 7.36 5.32 -2.88
CA GLU A 64 8.70 4.78 -2.67
C GLU A 64 8.65 3.74 -1.53
N PRO A 65 9.50 2.71 -1.57
CA PRO A 65 9.53 1.69 -0.52
C PRO A 65 9.87 2.33 0.83
N ASP A 66 9.07 2.00 1.84
CA ASP A 66 9.25 2.41 3.24
C ASP A 66 10.05 1.28 3.92
N ASN A 67 11.39 1.43 3.94
CA ASN A 67 12.31 0.50 4.60
C ASN A 67 12.34 0.72 6.12
#